data_AF-A0A6H1K775-F1
#
_entry.id   AF-A0A6H1K775-F1
#
_cell.length_a   1.000
_cell.length_b   1.000
_cell.length_c   1.000
_cell.angle_alpha   90.00
_cell.angle_beta   90.00
_cell.angle_gamma   90.00
#
_symmetry.space_group_name_H-M   'P 1'
#
loop_
_entity.id
_entity.type
_entity.pdbx_description
1 polymer ?
#
loop_
_entity_poly.entity_id
_entity_poly.type
_entity_poly.pdbx_seq_one_letter_code
_entity_poly.pdbx_strand_id
1 'polypeptide(L)'
;MLAAAVLSTAATALSAGPAQATGETTLTADPLRTWQTDGIVWAMAYAKGIVYVGGTFSHIRPPGAAPGTGEVARTNFAAFDAKTGEPLSCAPAFIGGTGTIRAMKASPDGSTVYIGGSFGKAGPVGRSNTAALNTDDCTIGADWKPTVSSTVRALDVTDDTVYIGGGFDTVQGQTRERVAALRPDGELLPFKATIRGSSVGNDPTPAVNAITVAPQLNKVIIGGRFTSVNGSFLNVHALAGLDATTGRVVNSFTGWIPQRSAVKSLVNDGTNFYLGAEGTGGGVFDGRAAGRLSDGGQLWKDTCLGATQAVLPYKGVLYSGSHAHDCSNTPGGFTDIGNRQHFLAQSISDKTILPWFPDTNDGIGEQIGPRALTMADGVLWAGGEFTVVNDAPQQGLTRFTAAPDTGAPQVPLLSGASGSRGKITLNWKASWDRDDGVLTYKIYRDGEYLTSLNQDSRYWNRPNMSFTDTVEPGAQHRYSIEVTDGTNVSGRNGPVYVTARN
;
A
#
# COMPACT_ATOMS: atom_id res chain seq x y z
N MET A 1 -11.34 -12.58 70.05
CA MET A 1 -11.84 -12.81 68.68
C MET A 1 -11.74 -11.49 67.92
N LEU A 2 -10.66 -11.29 67.14
CA LEU A 2 -10.54 -10.20 66.19
C LEU A 2 -10.90 -10.74 64.81
N ALA A 3 -11.86 -10.13 64.12
CA ALA A 3 -12.11 -10.36 62.70
C ALA A 3 -11.80 -9.06 61.97
N ALA A 4 -10.68 -9.05 61.25
CA ALA A 4 -10.29 -7.98 60.35
C ALA A 4 -11.09 -8.11 59.05
N ALA A 5 -11.88 -7.09 58.72
CA ALA A 5 -12.56 -6.98 57.44
C ALA A 5 -11.57 -6.47 56.39
N VAL A 6 -11.14 -7.35 55.49
CA VAL A 6 -10.32 -7.00 54.34
C VAL A 6 -11.24 -6.36 53.28
N LEU A 7 -11.11 -5.05 53.07
CA LEU A 7 -11.72 -4.36 51.93
C LEU A 7 -10.99 -4.76 50.65
N SER A 8 -11.63 -5.58 49.83
CA SER A 8 -11.20 -5.89 48.47
C SER A 8 -11.47 -4.69 47.55
N THR A 9 -10.41 -4.02 47.10
CA THR A 9 -10.48 -3.09 45.97
C THR A 9 -10.65 -3.91 44.68
N ALA A 10 -11.83 -3.85 44.07
CA ALA A 10 -12.03 -4.39 42.75
C ALA A 10 -11.36 -3.46 41.71
N ALA A 11 -10.12 -3.78 41.35
CA ALA A 11 -9.55 -3.28 40.11
C ALA A 11 -10.25 -4.01 38.96
N THR A 12 -11.15 -3.33 38.25
CA THR A 12 -11.60 -3.80 36.94
C THR A 12 -10.39 -3.86 36.03
N ALA A 13 -9.91 -5.08 35.76
CA ALA A 13 -8.88 -5.31 34.76
C ALA A 13 -9.40 -4.79 33.42
N LEU A 14 -8.73 -3.76 32.89
CA LEU A 14 -8.86 -3.37 31.50
C LEU A 14 -8.49 -4.60 30.66
N SER A 15 -9.40 -5.05 29.81
CA SER A 15 -9.11 -6.11 28.85
C SER A 15 -7.90 -5.68 28.04
N ALA A 16 -6.80 -6.43 28.14
CA ALA A 16 -5.72 -6.32 27.18
C ALA A 16 -6.34 -6.49 25.79
N GLY A 17 -6.20 -5.47 24.94
CA GLY A 17 -6.60 -5.56 23.53
C GLY A 17 -5.88 -6.74 22.85
N PRO A 18 -6.32 -7.14 21.64
CA PRO A 18 -5.60 -8.15 20.88
C PRO A 18 -4.13 -7.77 20.81
N ALA A 19 -3.27 -8.73 21.15
CA ALA A 19 -1.82 -8.59 21.19
C ALA A 19 -1.33 -7.82 19.96
N GLN A 20 -0.45 -6.83 20.18
CA GLN A 20 0.37 -6.30 19.10
C GLN A 20 0.94 -7.48 18.31
N ALA A 21 0.76 -7.45 16.98
CA ALA A 21 1.49 -8.35 16.11
C ALA A 21 2.99 -8.24 16.43
N THR A 22 3.65 -9.39 16.38
CA THR A 22 4.98 -9.65 16.91
C THR A 22 6.06 -8.69 16.42
N GLY A 23 6.46 -7.69 17.21
CA GLY A 23 7.70 -6.91 16.99
C GLY A 23 7.84 -6.22 15.62
N GLU A 24 6.75 -6.15 14.84
CA GLU A 24 6.70 -5.54 13.51
C GLU A 24 6.45 -4.04 13.70
N THR A 25 7.35 -3.22 13.16
CA THR A 25 7.24 -1.76 13.20
C THR A 25 6.83 -1.26 11.82
N THR A 26 5.72 -0.52 11.77
CA THR A 26 5.24 0.15 10.57
C THR A 26 6.05 1.42 10.28
N LEU A 27 5.87 2.00 9.09
CA LEU A 27 6.33 3.37 8.83
C LEU A 27 5.46 4.35 9.60
N THR A 28 5.90 5.61 9.65
CA THR A 28 5.02 6.69 10.09
C THR A 28 3.92 6.93 9.05
N ALA A 29 2.79 7.47 9.49
CA ALA A 29 1.72 7.95 8.60
C ALA A 29 1.95 9.40 8.15
N ASP A 30 3.09 10.01 8.50
CA ASP A 30 3.46 11.36 8.12
C ASP A 30 3.99 11.43 6.69
N PRO A 31 3.28 12.14 5.78
CA PRO A 31 3.74 12.27 4.41
C PRO A 31 4.96 13.19 4.36
N LEU A 32 6.05 12.70 3.77
CA LEU A 32 7.19 13.54 3.45
C LEU A 32 6.81 14.54 2.36
N ARG A 33 7.40 15.74 2.42
CA ARG A 33 7.30 16.77 1.38
C ARG A 33 7.62 16.15 0.01
N THR A 34 6.65 16.12 -0.91
CA THR A 34 6.77 15.34 -2.17
C THR A 34 6.27 16.14 -3.38
N TRP A 35 7.02 16.12 -4.47
CA TRP A 35 6.60 16.70 -5.75
C TRP A 35 5.36 15.98 -6.29
N GLN A 36 4.50 16.71 -6.99
CA GLN A 36 3.19 16.22 -7.44
C GLN A 36 3.18 16.02 -8.95
N THR A 37 2.39 15.07 -9.45
CA THR A 37 2.06 14.94 -10.87
C THR A 37 0.72 15.61 -11.17
N ASP A 38 0.51 16.10 -12.39
CA ASP A 38 -0.79 16.61 -12.86
C ASP A 38 -1.75 15.49 -13.33
N GLY A 39 -1.28 14.25 -13.35
CA GLY A 39 -2.02 13.07 -13.77
C GLY A 39 -1.71 11.83 -12.93
N ILE A 40 -1.98 10.66 -13.49
CA ILE A 40 -1.95 9.37 -12.77
C ILE A 40 -0.57 8.75 -12.85
N VAL A 41 -0.01 8.35 -11.71
CA VAL A 41 1.18 7.49 -11.65
C VAL A 41 0.73 6.03 -11.66
N TRP A 42 1.22 5.26 -12.62
CA TRP A 42 0.86 3.84 -12.79
C TRP A 42 1.99 2.88 -12.45
N ALA A 43 3.23 3.33 -12.50
CA ALA A 43 4.40 2.49 -12.27
C ALA A 43 5.54 3.29 -11.65
N MET A 44 6.35 2.61 -10.84
CA MET A 44 7.59 3.15 -10.30
C MET A 44 8.66 2.08 -10.28
N ALA A 45 9.93 2.49 -10.44
CA ALA A 45 11.09 1.64 -10.23
C ALA A 45 12.15 2.40 -9.42
N TYR A 46 12.90 1.67 -8.60
CA TYR A 46 14.03 2.21 -7.85
C TYR A 46 15.33 1.59 -8.36
N ALA A 47 16.35 2.41 -8.61
CA ALA A 47 17.71 1.96 -8.86
C ALA A 47 18.73 3.04 -8.48
N LYS A 48 19.84 2.63 -7.85
CA LYS A 48 21.01 3.48 -7.57
C LYS A 48 20.66 4.84 -6.92
N GLY A 49 19.75 4.86 -5.94
CA GLY A 49 19.35 6.10 -5.26
C GLY A 49 18.33 6.96 -6.02
N ILE A 50 17.76 6.47 -7.12
CA ILE A 50 16.79 7.20 -7.94
C ILE A 50 15.47 6.44 -7.98
N VAL A 51 14.36 7.15 -7.78
CA VAL A 51 13.01 6.65 -8.06
C VAL A 51 12.56 7.21 -9.41
N TYR A 52 12.27 6.32 -10.33
CA TYR A 52 11.71 6.62 -11.63
C TYR A 52 10.21 6.39 -11.58
N VAL A 53 9.46 7.39 -12.04
CA VAL A 53 8.00 7.46 -11.96
C VAL A 53 7.45 7.50 -13.38
N GLY A 54 6.57 6.56 -13.70
CA GLY A 54 5.92 6.43 -15.00
C GLY A 54 4.39 6.44 -14.87
N GLY A 55 3.72 7.08 -15.83
CA GLY A 55 2.27 7.17 -15.77
C GLY A 55 1.62 7.83 -16.98
N THR A 56 0.51 8.50 -16.72
CA THR A 56 -0.22 9.37 -17.66
C THR A 56 -0.31 10.76 -17.04
N PHE A 57 0.69 11.59 -17.31
CA PHE A 57 0.84 12.95 -16.77
C PHE A 57 1.71 13.78 -17.73
N SER A 58 1.61 15.10 -17.66
CA SER A 58 2.35 16.02 -18.53
C SER A 58 3.28 16.98 -17.79
N HIS A 59 3.03 17.19 -16.50
CA HIS A 59 3.80 18.08 -15.66
C HIS A 59 4.00 17.50 -14.26
N ILE A 60 5.07 17.96 -13.62
CA ILE A 60 5.24 17.88 -12.18
C ILE A 60 5.23 19.28 -11.58
N ARG A 61 4.85 19.41 -10.31
CA ARG A 61 4.87 20.69 -9.59
C ARG A 61 5.41 20.56 -8.17
N PRO A 62 5.94 21.65 -7.58
CA PRO A 62 6.51 21.62 -6.25
C PRO A 62 5.52 21.13 -5.18
N PRO A 63 6.03 20.60 -4.06
CA PRO A 63 5.21 20.26 -2.90
C PRO A 63 4.38 21.44 -2.42
N GLY A 64 3.08 21.23 -2.19
CA GLY A 64 2.13 22.26 -1.75
C GLY A 64 1.74 23.30 -2.80
N ALA A 65 2.32 23.27 -4.01
CA ALA A 65 1.95 24.17 -5.09
C ALA A 65 0.56 23.81 -5.65
N ALA A 66 -0.27 24.83 -5.89
CA ALA A 66 -1.52 24.69 -6.62
C ALA A 66 -1.25 24.34 -8.11
N PRO A 67 -2.19 23.67 -8.80
CA PRO A 67 -2.10 23.45 -10.24
C PRO A 67 -1.79 24.75 -11.01
N GLY A 68 -0.89 24.67 -12.01
CA GLY A 68 -0.41 25.81 -12.78
C GLY A 68 0.71 26.64 -12.12
N THR A 69 1.17 26.30 -10.91
CA THR A 69 2.20 27.05 -10.19
C THR A 69 3.55 26.32 -10.19
N GLY A 70 4.56 26.93 -10.82
CA GLY A 70 5.94 26.39 -10.81
C GLY A 70 6.08 25.04 -11.53
N GLU A 71 5.20 24.76 -12.49
CA GLU A 71 5.16 23.48 -13.19
C GLU A 71 6.40 23.26 -14.07
N VAL A 72 6.85 21.99 -14.12
CA VAL A 72 7.93 21.54 -14.97
C VAL A 72 7.39 20.44 -15.88
N ALA A 73 7.59 20.59 -17.18
CA ALA A 73 7.15 19.59 -18.16
C ALA A 73 7.85 18.24 -17.93
N ARG A 74 7.04 17.18 -17.83
CA ARG A 74 7.43 15.78 -17.65
C ARG A 74 6.38 14.91 -18.33
N THR A 75 6.63 14.52 -19.57
CA THR A 75 5.66 13.76 -20.38
C THR A 75 5.72 12.28 -20.06
N ASN A 76 4.81 11.82 -19.20
CA ASN A 76 4.58 10.44 -18.77
C ASN A 76 5.73 9.78 -17.98
N PHE A 77 6.81 10.51 -17.73
CA PHE A 77 7.99 10.03 -17.01
C PHE A 77 8.65 11.17 -16.23
N ALA A 78 9.09 10.88 -15.00
CA ALA A 78 9.93 11.74 -14.20
C ALA A 78 10.88 10.89 -13.33
N ALA A 79 12.06 11.41 -13.04
CA ALA A 79 13.01 10.80 -12.10
C ALA A 79 13.19 11.72 -10.89
N PHE A 80 13.34 11.13 -9.71
CA PHE A 80 13.53 11.84 -8.45
C PHE A 80 14.66 11.21 -7.64
N ASP A 81 15.39 12.03 -6.90
CA ASP A 81 16.29 11.53 -5.86
C ASP A 81 15.48 10.79 -4.80
N ALA A 82 15.83 9.53 -4.51
CA ALA A 82 15.03 8.63 -3.69
C ALA A 82 14.81 9.14 -2.25
N LYS A 83 15.80 9.86 -1.71
CA LYS A 83 15.79 10.33 -0.32
C LYS A 83 15.11 11.68 -0.20
N THR A 84 15.60 12.67 -0.93
CA THR A 84 15.13 14.06 -0.85
C THR A 84 13.80 14.26 -1.56
N GLY A 85 13.54 13.50 -2.63
CA GLY A 85 12.36 13.63 -3.48
C GLY A 85 12.40 14.80 -4.44
N GLU A 86 13.56 15.43 -4.62
CA GLU A 86 13.75 16.47 -5.60
C GLU A 86 13.82 15.87 -7.02
N PRO A 87 13.24 16.54 -8.03
CA PRO A 87 13.24 16.05 -9.40
C PRO A 87 14.63 16.14 -10.01
N LEU A 88 14.98 15.13 -10.79
CA LEU A 88 16.22 15.06 -11.55
C LEU A 88 15.99 15.52 -12.99
N SER A 89 17.10 15.79 -13.69
CA SER A 89 17.09 16.16 -15.11
C SER A 89 16.68 15.01 -16.04
N CYS A 90 16.80 13.77 -15.57
CA CYS A 90 16.42 12.58 -16.32
C CYS A 90 14.91 12.57 -16.62
N ALA A 91 14.54 12.86 -17.88
CA ALA A 91 13.15 13.09 -18.28
C ALA A 91 12.82 12.74 -19.75
N PRO A 92 13.16 11.54 -20.27
CA PRO A 92 12.72 11.12 -21.60
C PRO A 92 11.19 11.11 -21.70
N ALA A 93 10.66 11.67 -22.78
CA ALA A 93 9.21 11.70 -23.03
C ALA A 93 8.71 10.38 -23.65
N PHE A 94 7.58 9.87 -23.18
CA PHE A 94 6.93 8.68 -23.75
C PHE A 94 5.62 9.08 -24.43
N ILE A 95 5.54 8.92 -25.75
CA ILE A 95 4.42 9.44 -26.57
C ILE A 95 3.96 8.44 -27.64
N GLY A 96 2.81 8.70 -28.27
CA GLY A 96 2.13 7.79 -29.19
C GLY A 96 1.32 6.72 -28.45
N GLY A 97 0.54 5.90 -29.16
CA GLY A 97 -0.40 4.98 -28.52
C GLY A 97 -1.39 5.76 -27.64
N THR A 98 -1.60 5.31 -26.40
CA THR A 98 -2.34 6.11 -25.38
C THR A 98 -1.43 7.00 -24.54
N GLY A 99 -0.11 7.01 -24.77
CA GLY A 99 0.84 7.82 -24.02
C GLY A 99 0.85 7.49 -22.53
N THR A 100 1.09 6.22 -22.18
CA THR A 100 1.10 5.80 -20.78
C THR A 100 2.20 4.78 -20.50
N ILE A 101 2.92 4.95 -19.41
CA ILE A 101 3.78 3.91 -18.82
C ILE A 101 2.95 3.14 -17.80
N ARG A 102 2.94 1.81 -17.88
CA ARG A 102 2.14 0.92 -17.03
C ARG A 102 2.99 -0.04 -16.19
N ALA A 103 4.26 -0.23 -16.54
CA ALA A 103 5.18 -1.09 -15.82
C ALA A 103 6.60 -0.53 -15.89
N MET A 104 7.33 -0.63 -14.78
CA MET A 104 8.74 -0.31 -14.71
C MET A 104 9.44 -1.27 -13.74
N LYS A 105 10.64 -1.72 -14.09
CA LYS A 105 11.46 -2.57 -13.22
C LYS A 105 12.94 -2.35 -13.54
N ALA A 106 13.75 -2.18 -12.50
CA ALA A 106 15.21 -2.12 -12.64
C ALA A 106 15.79 -3.54 -12.83
N SER A 107 16.89 -3.64 -13.57
CA SER A 107 17.77 -4.81 -13.55
C SER A 107 18.33 -5.01 -12.13
N PRO A 108 18.71 -6.24 -11.74
CA PRO A 108 19.24 -6.50 -10.39
C PRO A 108 20.48 -5.68 -10.03
N ASP A 109 21.33 -5.37 -11.02
CA ASP A 109 22.51 -4.49 -10.87
C ASP A 109 22.16 -2.98 -10.87
N GLY A 110 20.89 -2.63 -11.13
CA GLY A 110 20.39 -1.28 -11.23
C GLY A 110 20.95 -0.47 -12.41
N SER A 111 21.64 -1.08 -13.38
CA SER A 111 22.21 -0.37 -14.55
C SER A 111 21.15 0.01 -15.59
N THR A 112 20.03 -0.72 -15.62
CA THR A 112 18.96 -0.54 -16.60
C THR A 112 17.60 -0.50 -15.93
N VAL A 113 16.71 0.41 -16.35
CA VAL A 113 15.29 0.35 -16.02
C VAL A 113 14.50 -0.04 -17.27
N TYR A 114 13.87 -1.21 -17.23
CA TYR A 114 12.94 -1.66 -18.26
C TYR A 114 11.58 -1.04 -18.05
N ILE A 115 10.97 -0.61 -19.16
CA ILE A 115 9.75 0.20 -19.18
C ILE A 115 8.76 -0.46 -20.13
N GLY A 116 7.52 -0.58 -19.68
CA GLY A 116 6.40 -1.15 -20.42
C GLY A 116 5.18 -0.24 -20.35
N GLY A 117 4.41 -0.17 -21.42
CA GLY A 117 3.22 0.68 -21.46
C GLY A 117 2.50 0.64 -22.79
N SER A 118 1.78 1.71 -23.11
CA SER A 118 1.24 1.98 -24.44
C SER A 118 1.85 3.28 -24.98
N PHE A 119 2.85 3.13 -25.84
CA PHE A 119 3.57 4.23 -26.47
C PHE A 119 4.20 3.79 -27.79
N GLY A 120 4.45 4.75 -28.68
CA GLY A 120 5.14 4.54 -29.96
C GLY A 120 6.55 5.14 -30.01
N LYS A 121 6.92 5.96 -29.02
CA LYS A 121 8.25 6.58 -28.88
C LYS A 121 8.64 6.67 -27.41
N ALA A 122 9.94 6.50 -27.15
CA ALA A 122 10.58 6.73 -25.86
C ALA A 122 11.79 7.65 -26.08
N GLY A 123 11.73 8.86 -25.52
CA GLY A 123 12.66 9.94 -25.85
C GLY A 123 12.64 10.22 -27.37
N PRO A 124 13.82 10.32 -28.02
CA PRO A 124 13.89 10.56 -29.46
C PRO A 124 13.65 9.30 -30.31
N VAL A 125 13.56 8.11 -29.70
CA VAL A 125 13.62 6.83 -30.41
C VAL A 125 12.23 6.22 -30.59
N GLY A 126 11.96 5.65 -31.77
CA GLY A 126 10.78 4.82 -32.01
C GLY A 126 10.82 3.53 -31.19
N ARG A 127 9.80 3.31 -30.36
CA ARG A 127 9.69 2.18 -29.43
C ARG A 127 8.22 1.81 -29.25
N SER A 128 7.85 0.60 -29.63
CA SER A 128 6.47 0.12 -29.51
C SER A 128 6.28 -0.61 -28.19
N ASN A 129 5.67 0.07 -27.22
CA ASN A 129 5.18 -0.45 -25.94
C ASN A 129 6.25 -0.96 -24.95
N THR A 130 7.53 -0.99 -25.33
CA THR A 130 8.64 -1.28 -24.41
C THR A 130 9.88 -0.43 -24.71
N ALA A 131 10.63 -0.10 -23.66
CA ALA A 131 11.91 0.60 -23.73
C ALA A 131 12.82 0.14 -22.57
N ALA A 132 14.11 0.45 -22.68
CA ALA A 132 15.08 0.29 -21.60
C ALA A 132 15.83 1.61 -21.43
N LEU A 133 15.97 2.07 -20.19
CA LEU A 133 16.67 3.28 -19.81
C LEU A 133 17.99 2.92 -19.13
N ASN A 134 19.10 3.47 -19.61
CA ASN A 134 20.38 3.39 -18.90
C ASN A 134 20.34 4.36 -17.70
N THR A 135 20.64 3.86 -16.51
CA THR A 135 20.56 4.64 -15.27
C THR A 135 21.76 5.57 -15.04
N ASP A 136 22.87 5.37 -15.75
CA ASP A 136 24.07 6.20 -15.59
C ASP A 136 23.98 7.52 -16.36
N ASP A 137 23.34 7.51 -17.54
CA ASP A 137 23.28 8.69 -18.44
C ASP A 137 21.86 9.09 -18.86
N CYS A 138 20.83 8.37 -18.39
CA CYS A 138 19.42 8.59 -18.74
C CYS A 138 19.11 8.45 -20.25
N THR A 139 19.88 7.67 -21.00
CA THR A 139 19.59 7.40 -22.41
C THR A 139 18.68 6.18 -22.58
N ILE A 140 17.82 6.22 -23.61
CA ILE A 140 17.04 5.05 -24.00
C ILE A 140 17.94 4.13 -24.84
N GLY A 141 18.20 2.92 -24.33
CA GLY A 141 19.14 1.96 -24.90
C GLY A 141 18.84 1.65 -26.36
N ALA A 142 19.87 1.71 -27.20
CA ALA A 142 19.75 1.46 -28.63
C ALA A 142 19.44 -0.02 -28.95
N ASP A 143 19.97 -0.94 -28.16
CA ASP A 143 19.91 -2.39 -28.40
C ASP A 143 18.57 -3.00 -28.01
N TRP A 144 17.99 -2.56 -26.88
CA TRP A 144 16.63 -2.95 -26.50
C TRP A 144 15.59 -2.31 -27.43
N LYS A 145 15.21 -3.05 -28.47
CA LYS A 145 14.20 -2.69 -29.47
C LYS A 145 13.14 -3.78 -29.79
N PRO A 146 12.64 -4.59 -28.82
CA PRO A 146 11.54 -5.49 -29.12
C PRO A 146 10.29 -4.73 -29.60
N THR A 147 9.58 -5.30 -30.58
CA THR A 147 8.28 -4.79 -31.02
C THR A 147 7.17 -5.61 -30.40
N VAL A 148 6.34 -4.99 -29.56
CA VAL A 148 5.23 -5.66 -28.86
C VAL A 148 3.91 -5.12 -29.41
N SER A 149 2.96 -5.99 -29.76
CA SER A 149 1.76 -5.59 -30.51
C SER A 149 0.75 -4.74 -29.74
N SER A 150 0.81 -4.75 -28.40
CA SER A 150 -0.13 -4.02 -27.54
C SER A 150 0.53 -3.67 -26.20
N THR A 151 -0.27 -3.15 -25.29
CA THR A 151 0.16 -2.62 -23.98
C THR A 151 0.89 -3.68 -23.16
N VAL A 152 2.08 -3.34 -22.69
CA VAL A 152 2.81 -4.08 -21.65
C VAL A 152 2.37 -3.52 -20.29
N ARG A 153 1.83 -4.36 -19.41
CA ARG A 153 1.27 -3.99 -18.09
C ARG A 153 2.08 -4.51 -16.91
N ALA A 154 2.96 -5.48 -17.13
CA ALA A 154 3.78 -6.09 -16.09
C ALA A 154 5.18 -6.37 -16.62
N LEU A 155 6.17 -6.21 -15.74
CA LEU A 155 7.57 -6.52 -15.97
C LEU A 155 8.15 -7.12 -14.69
N ASP A 156 8.98 -8.16 -14.84
CA ASP A 156 9.93 -8.54 -13.80
C ASP A 156 11.21 -9.07 -14.45
N VAL A 157 12.35 -8.89 -13.76
CA VAL A 157 13.68 -8.93 -14.39
C VAL A 157 14.64 -9.75 -13.54
N THR A 158 15.37 -10.66 -14.18
CA THR A 158 16.53 -11.39 -13.64
C THR A 158 17.82 -10.85 -14.29
N ASP A 159 18.97 -11.40 -13.92
CA ASP A 159 20.25 -11.00 -14.53
C ASP A 159 20.31 -11.26 -16.05
N ASP A 160 19.56 -12.25 -16.53
CA ASP A 160 19.64 -12.76 -17.89
C ASP A 160 18.32 -12.71 -18.68
N THR A 161 17.21 -12.34 -18.03
CA THR A 161 15.88 -12.42 -18.62
C THR A 161 14.96 -11.29 -18.16
N VAL A 162 14.23 -10.72 -19.11
CA VAL A 162 13.15 -9.75 -18.90
C VAL A 162 11.83 -10.43 -19.27
N TYR A 163 11.00 -10.69 -18.25
CA TYR A 163 9.66 -11.23 -18.44
C TYR A 163 8.67 -10.08 -18.60
N ILE A 164 7.87 -10.14 -19.67
CA ILE A 164 6.87 -9.12 -19.97
C ILE A 164 5.47 -9.73 -19.97
N GLY A 165 4.51 -9.01 -19.40
CA GLY A 165 3.10 -9.37 -19.34
C GLY A 165 2.22 -8.22 -19.80
N GLY A 166 1.10 -8.50 -20.44
CA GLY A 166 0.21 -7.44 -20.90
C GLY A 166 -0.97 -7.92 -21.72
N GLY A 167 -1.44 -7.06 -22.63
CA GLY A 167 -2.56 -7.30 -23.54
C GLY A 167 -2.16 -7.67 -24.97
N PHE A 168 -0.88 -8.00 -25.21
CA PHE A 168 -0.32 -8.22 -26.55
C PHE A 168 -0.48 -9.66 -27.04
N ASP A 169 -0.51 -9.83 -28.36
CA ASP A 169 -0.63 -11.12 -29.06
C ASP A 169 0.69 -11.57 -29.71
N THR A 170 1.57 -10.61 -30.02
CA THR A 170 2.86 -10.90 -30.67
C THR A 170 3.99 -10.06 -30.09
N VAL A 171 5.19 -10.64 -30.13
CA VAL A 171 6.47 -10.00 -29.81
C VAL A 171 7.43 -10.32 -30.94
N GLN A 172 8.02 -9.30 -31.57
CA GLN A 172 8.89 -9.42 -32.75
C GLN A 172 8.25 -10.23 -33.89
N GLY A 173 6.94 -10.04 -34.09
CA GLY A 173 6.15 -10.76 -35.10
C GLY A 173 5.82 -12.23 -34.76
N GLN A 174 6.38 -12.78 -33.67
CA GLN A 174 6.11 -14.15 -33.22
C GLN A 174 4.91 -14.17 -32.26
N THR A 175 4.05 -15.19 -32.36
CA THR A 175 2.91 -15.36 -31.46
C THR A 175 3.36 -15.57 -30.01
N ARG A 176 3.00 -14.62 -29.16
CA ARG A 176 3.23 -14.59 -27.70
C ARG A 176 1.98 -13.98 -27.05
N GLU A 177 1.04 -14.84 -26.66
CA GLU A 177 -0.25 -14.38 -26.14
C GLU A 177 -0.11 -13.97 -24.67
N ARG A 178 -0.02 -12.65 -24.44
CA ARG A 178 -0.05 -11.94 -23.15
C ARG A 178 1.18 -12.08 -22.26
N VAL A 179 2.08 -13.02 -22.54
CA VAL A 179 3.35 -13.19 -21.82
C VAL A 179 4.49 -13.56 -22.76
N ALA A 180 5.68 -13.03 -22.51
CA ALA A 180 6.92 -13.38 -23.20
C ALA A 180 8.14 -13.19 -22.30
N ALA A 181 9.28 -13.75 -22.70
CA ALA A 181 10.56 -13.54 -22.06
C ALA A 181 11.59 -13.14 -23.12
N LEU A 182 12.44 -12.16 -22.81
CA LEU A 182 13.50 -11.69 -23.68
C LEU A 182 14.82 -11.62 -22.91
N ARG A 183 15.95 -11.74 -23.60
CA ARG A 183 17.26 -11.40 -23.04
C ARG A 183 17.40 -9.87 -22.89
N PRO A 184 18.28 -9.37 -22.00
CA PRO A 184 18.61 -7.95 -21.88
C PRO A 184 18.99 -7.21 -23.17
N ASP A 185 19.53 -7.92 -24.17
CA ASP A 185 19.83 -7.37 -25.50
C ASP A 185 18.60 -7.30 -26.43
N GLY A 186 17.44 -7.76 -25.95
CA GLY A 186 16.18 -7.79 -26.68
C GLY A 186 15.92 -9.08 -27.46
N GLU A 187 16.78 -10.11 -27.41
CA GLU A 187 16.52 -11.40 -28.07
C GLU A 187 15.28 -12.08 -27.47
N LEU A 188 14.33 -12.53 -28.30
CA LEU A 188 13.14 -13.25 -27.84
C LEU A 188 13.48 -14.70 -27.46
N LEU A 189 13.31 -15.07 -26.19
CA LEU A 189 13.61 -16.42 -25.68
C LEU A 189 12.51 -17.44 -26.01
N PRO A 190 12.76 -18.76 -26.01
CA PRO A 190 11.76 -19.79 -26.33
C PRO A 190 10.55 -19.89 -25.38
N PHE A 191 10.62 -19.33 -24.17
CA PHE A 191 9.55 -19.35 -23.16
C PHE A 191 8.17 -19.00 -23.75
N LYS A 192 7.19 -19.90 -23.66
CA LYS A 192 5.88 -19.68 -24.28
C LYS A 192 4.75 -20.22 -23.42
N ALA A 193 3.81 -19.34 -23.11
CA ALA A 193 2.50 -19.72 -22.58
C ALA A 193 1.38 -19.00 -23.36
N THR A 194 0.24 -19.67 -23.50
CA THR A 194 -0.95 -19.18 -24.20
C THR A 194 -2.00 -18.79 -23.16
N ILE A 195 -2.22 -17.49 -22.95
CA ILE A 195 -3.12 -16.96 -21.90
C ILE A 195 -4.42 -16.47 -22.53
N ARG A 196 -5.56 -17.05 -22.12
CA ARG A 196 -6.87 -16.81 -22.74
C ARG A 196 -8.01 -16.69 -21.75
N GLY A 197 -9.13 -16.21 -22.29
CA GLY A 197 -10.38 -15.97 -21.57
C GLY A 197 -10.26 -14.81 -20.58
N SER A 198 -11.37 -14.29 -20.07
CA SER A 198 -11.36 -13.15 -19.16
C SER A 198 -12.13 -13.49 -17.90
N SER A 199 -11.61 -13.05 -16.75
CA SER A 199 -12.29 -13.17 -15.46
C SER A 199 -13.27 -12.02 -15.20
N VAL A 200 -13.37 -11.04 -16.10
CA VAL A 200 -14.29 -9.91 -15.97
C VAL A 200 -15.45 -10.10 -16.93
N GLY A 201 -16.68 -10.03 -16.42
CA GLY A 201 -17.89 -10.16 -17.24
C GLY A 201 -17.95 -9.06 -18.30
N ASN A 202 -18.29 -9.43 -19.55
CA ASN A 202 -18.40 -8.54 -20.72
C ASN A 202 -17.10 -7.85 -21.19
N ASP A 203 -15.94 -8.13 -20.60
CA ASP A 203 -14.63 -7.76 -21.15
C ASP A 203 -14.01 -9.01 -21.78
N PRO A 204 -13.94 -9.13 -23.12
CA PRO A 204 -13.39 -10.31 -23.78
C PRO A 204 -11.85 -10.35 -23.74
N THR A 205 -11.19 -9.34 -23.18
CA THR A 205 -9.74 -9.14 -23.37
C THR A 205 -8.93 -9.75 -22.22
N PRO A 206 -8.29 -10.92 -22.41
CA PRO A 206 -7.33 -11.42 -21.43
C PRO A 206 -6.17 -10.46 -21.25
N ALA A 207 -5.63 -10.40 -20.04
CA ALA A 207 -4.39 -9.67 -19.76
C ALA A 207 -3.62 -10.31 -18.61
N VAL A 208 -2.29 -10.33 -18.74
CA VAL A 208 -1.40 -10.49 -17.59
C VAL A 208 -1.14 -9.08 -17.03
N ASN A 209 -1.62 -8.82 -15.82
CA ASN A 209 -1.51 -7.52 -15.14
C ASN A 209 -0.32 -7.47 -14.19
N ALA A 210 0.15 -8.63 -13.70
CA ALA A 210 1.24 -8.72 -12.75
C ALA A 210 2.10 -9.96 -13.04
N ILE A 211 3.41 -9.83 -12.82
CA ILE A 211 4.39 -10.90 -12.93
C ILE A 211 5.34 -10.78 -11.75
N THR A 212 5.72 -11.92 -11.18
CA THR A 212 6.83 -12.02 -10.23
C THR A 212 7.65 -13.27 -10.52
N VAL A 213 8.98 -13.17 -10.45
CA VAL A 213 9.92 -14.21 -10.88
C VAL A 213 10.78 -14.66 -9.70
N ALA A 214 10.95 -15.97 -9.56
CA ALA A 214 11.82 -16.63 -8.60
C ALA A 214 12.82 -17.51 -9.37
N PRO A 215 13.94 -16.94 -9.85
CA PRO A 215 14.90 -17.66 -10.70
C PRO A 215 15.52 -18.87 -9.98
N GLN A 216 15.75 -18.77 -8.67
CA GLN A 216 16.27 -19.84 -7.82
C GLN A 216 15.35 -21.08 -7.76
N LEU A 217 14.09 -20.94 -8.19
CA LEU A 217 13.11 -22.02 -8.27
C LEU A 217 12.68 -22.33 -9.71
N ASN A 218 13.31 -21.71 -10.73
CA ASN A 218 12.88 -21.76 -12.14
C ASN A 218 11.38 -21.48 -12.28
N LYS A 219 10.87 -20.45 -11.58
CA LYS A 219 9.43 -20.18 -11.48
C LYS A 219 9.08 -18.73 -11.84
N VAL A 220 8.04 -18.56 -12.64
CA VAL A 220 7.37 -17.28 -12.93
C VAL A 220 5.94 -17.41 -12.44
N ILE A 221 5.46 -16.49 -11.61
CA ILE A 221 4.04 -16.41 -11.24
C ILE A 221 3.42 -15.25 -12.01
N ILE A 222 2.35 -15.53 -12.72
CA ILE A 222 1.57 -14.55 -13.48
C ILE A 222 0.21 -14.35 -12.82
N GLY A 223 -0.25 -13.10 -12.84
CA GLY A 223 -1.53 -12.68 -12.32
C GLY A 223 -2.25 -11.75 -13.30
N GLY A 224 -3.57 -11.85 -13.39
CA GLY A 224 -4.32 -10.95 -14.27
C GLY A 224 -5.75 -11.36 -14.55
N ARG A 225 -6.27 -10.89 -15.68
CA ARG A 225 -7.60 -11.21 -16.21
C ARG A 225 -7.44 -12.39 -17.16
N PHE A 226 -7.50 -13.61 -16.66
CA PHE A 226 -7.48 -14.80 -17.51
C PHE A 226 -8.17 -16.00 -16.86
N THR A 227 -8.65 -16.92 -17.70
CA THR A 227 -9.34 -18.14 -17.27
C THR A 227 -8.75 -19.41 -17.88
N SER A 228 -7.69 -19.28 -18.68
CA SER A 228 -6.99 -20.43 -19.27
C SER A 228 -5.52 -20.12 -19.52
N VAL A 229 -4.67 -21.13 -19.30
CA VAL A 229 -3.25 -21.13 -19.63
C VAL A 229 -2.92 -22.42 -20.37
N ASN A 230 -2.27 -22.30 -21.54
CA ASN A 230 -1.88 -23.42 -22.41
C ASN A 230 -3.05 -24.35 -22.80
N GLY A 231 -4.26 -23.80 -22.93
CA GLY A 231 -5.46 -24.57 -23.23
C GLY A 231 -5.96 -25.44 -22.07
N SER A 232 -5.30 -25.39 -20.91
CA SER A 232 -5.86 -26.00 -19.70
C SER A 232 -7.07 -25.20 -19.25
N PHE A 233 -8.23 -25.86 -19.20
CA PHE A 233 -9.45 -25.38 -18.56
C PHE A 233 -9.58 -25.91 -17.13
N LEU A 234 -8.65 -26.75 -16.67
CA LEU A 234 -8.65 -27.32 -15.34
C LEU A 234 -8.21 -26.25 -14.33
N ASN A 235 -9.18 -25.42 -13.96
CA ASN A 235 -9.18 -24.62 -12.74
C ASN A 235 -8.10 -23.53 -12.59
N VAL A 236 -7.46 -23.10 -13.68
CA VAL A 236 -6.59 -21.92 -13.66
C VAL A 236 -7.45 -20.67 -13.81
N HIS A 237 -7.42 -19.79 -12.81
CA HIS A 237 -8.16 -18.54 -12.84
C HIS A 237 -7.33 -17.42 -12.24
N ALA A 238 -7.06 -16.38 -13.03
CA ALA A 238 -6.39 -15.13 -12.65
C ALA A 238 -4.98 -15.23 -12.03
N LEU A 239 -4.50 -16.42 -11.68
CA LEU A 239 -3.21 -16.69 -11.07
C LEU A 239 -2.67 -18.04 -11.56
N ALA A 240 -1.41 -18.08 -11.98
CA ALA A 240 -0.74 -19.31 -12.40
C ALA A 240 0.77 -19.23 -12.14
N GLY A 241 1.37 -20.35 -11.78
CA GLY A 241 2.82 -20.52 -11.72
C GLY A 241 3.29 -21.29 -12.96
N LEU A 242 4.33 -20.79 -13.61
CA LEU A 242 4.92 -21.31 -14.82
C LEU A 242 6.40 -21.66 -14.58
N ASP A 243 6.85 -22.69 -15.28
CA ASP A 243 8.28 -22.98 -15.44
C ASP A 243 8.93 -21.83 -16.22
N ALA A 244 9.97 -21.21 -15.64
CA ALA A 244 10.53 -19.95 -16.13
C ALA A 244 11.26 -20.07 -17.49
N THR A 245 11.63 -21.29 -17.88
CA THR A 245 12.30 -21.57 -19.16
C THR A 245 11.28 -21.91 -20.25
N THR A 246 10.28 -22.73 -19.93
CA THR A 246 9.40 -23.34 -20.93
C THR A 246 8.02 -22.66 -21.03
N GLY A 247 7.52 -22.06 -19.94
CA GLY A 247 6.14 -21.55 -19.85
C GLY A 247 5.09 -22.63 -19.54
N ARG A 248 5.51 -23.85 -19.19
CA ARG A 248 4.61 -24.91 -18.73
C ARG A 248 4.03 -24.56 -17.36
N VAL A 249 2.74 -24.82 -17.14
CA VAL A 249 2.09 -24.63 -15.83
C VAL A 249 2.69 -25.60 -14.81
N VAL A 250 3.19 -25.06 -13.70
CA VAL A 250 3.70 -25.81 -12.53
C VAL A 250 2.84 -25.60 -11.28
N ASN A 251 2.03 -24.54 -11.23
CA ASN A 251 1.04 -24.29 -10.17
C ASN A 251 -0.24 -23.68 -10.76
N SER A 252 -1.42 -24.22 -10.43
CA SER A 252 -2.71 -23.71 -10.92
C SER A 252 -3.46 -22.79 -9.94
N PHE A 253 -3.06 -22.77 -8.66
CA PHE A 253 -3.68 -21.98 -7.58
C PHE A 253 -5.21 -22.04 -7.55
N THR A 254 -5.75 -23.23 -7.81
CA THR A 254 -7.19 -23.48 -7.90
C THR A 254 -7.94 -22.96 -6.67
N GLY A 255 -8.97 -22.14 -6.90
CA GLY A 255 -9.85 -21.62 -5.85
C GLY A 255 -9.33 -20.39 -5.10
N TRP A 256 -8.12 -19.91 -5.40
CA TRP A 256 -7.57 -18.72 -4.74
C TRP A 256 -8.31 -17.46 -5.14
N ILE A 257 -8.56 -17.29 -6.43
CA ILE A 257 -9.19 -16.10 -7.00
C ILE A 257 -10.58 -16.49 -7.54
N PRO A 258 -11.68 -15.90 -7.02
CA PRO A 258 -13.04 -16.14 -7.52
C PRO A 258 -13.23 -15.65 -8.96
N GLN A 259 -14.23 -16.18 -9.65
CA GLN A 259 -14.45 -15.97 -11.08
C GLN A 259 -14.56 -14.52 -11.55
N ARG A 260 -14.96 -13.61 -10.65
CA ARG A 260 -15.17 -12.18 -10.95
C ARG A 260 -14.03 -11.30 -10.45
N SER A 261 -12.90 -11.90 -10.13
CA SER A 261 -11.71 -11.22 -9.62
C SER A 261 -10.52 -11.42 -10.55
N ALA A 262 -9.57 -10.51 -10.45
CA ALA A 262 -8.32 -10.52 -11.17
C ALA A 262 -7.19 -10.12 -10.23
N VAL A 263 -6.03 -10.73 -10.40
CA VAL A 263 -4.82 -10.29 -9.70
C VAL A 263 -4.30 -9.01 -10.37
N LYS A 264 -3.92 -8.03 -9.54
CA LYS A 264 -3.49 -6.69 -9.96
C LYS A 264 -2.04 -6.40 -9.63
N SER A 265 -1.54 -6.98 -8.55
CA SER A 265 -0.14 -6.85 -8.14
C SER A 265 0.39 -8.20 -7.66
N LEU A 266 1.66 -8.47 -7.96
CA LEU A 266 2.42 -9.62 -7.53
C LEU A 266 3.84 -9.17 -7.18
N VAL A 267 4.29 -9.54 -6.00
CA VAL A 267 5.65 -9.28 -5.50
C VAL A 267 6.13 -10.50 -4.72
N ASN A 268 7.44 -10.66 -4.53
CA ASN A 268 7.99 -11.76 -3.74
C ASN A 268 9.18 -11.30 -2.90
N ASP A 269 9.45 -12.03 -1.80
CA ASP A 269 10.56 -11.77 -0.88
C ASP A 269 11.66 -12.86 -0.96
N GLY A 270 11.67 -13.66 -2.03
CA GLY A 270 12.55 -14.81 -2.22
C GLY A 270 12.07 -16.11 -1.56
N THR A 271 11.11 -16.05 -0.62
CA THR A 271 10.53 -17.21 0.07
C THR A 271 9.04 -17.37 -0.23
N ASN A 272 8.30 -16.26 -0.19
CA ASN A 272 6.87 -16.14 -0.37
C ASN A 272 6.56 -15.13 -1.46
N PHE A 273 5.38 -15.26 -2.06
CA PHE A 273 4.80 -14.25 -2.94
C PHE A 273 3.54 -13.67 -2.30
N TYR A 274 3.28 -12.42 -2.64
CA TYR A 274 2.14 -11.64 -2.16
C TYR A 274 1.38 -11.11 -3.35
N LEU A 275 0.06 -11.05 -3.23
CA LEU A 275 -0.80 -10.51 -4.28
C LEU A 275 -1.83 -9.53 -3.73
N GLY A 276 -2.22 -8.59 -4.58
CA GLY A 276 -3.42 -7.79 -4.45
C GLY A 276 -4.40 -8.12 -5.58
N ALA A 277 -5.69 -8.15 -5.27
CA ALA A 277 -6.74 -8.48 -6.24
C ALA A 277 -7.80 -7.37 -6.34
N GLU A 278 -8.52 -7.36 -7.45
CA GLU A 278 -9.75 -6.58 -7.63
C GLU A 278 -10.83 -7.49 -8.21
N GLY A 279 -12.09 -7.19 -7.96
CA GLY A 279 -13.22 -7.83 -8.59
C GLY A 279 -14.42 -6.92 -8.77
N THR A 280 -15.42 -7.42 -9.50
CA THR A 280 -16.64 -6.67 -9.81
C THR A 280 -17.89 -7.47 -9.49
N GLY A 281 -18.83 -6.89 -8.74
CA GLY A 281 -20.09 -7.52 -8.35
C GLY A 281 -19.97 -8.42 -7.11
N GLY A 282 -20.96 -9.32 -6.90
CA GLY A 282 -20.97 -10.22 -5.75
C GLY A 282 -20.02 -11.42 -5.87
N GLY A 283 -19.55 -11.93 -4.71
CA GLY A 283 -18.69 -13.13 -4.63
C GLY A 283 -17.24 -12.88 -5.05
N VAL A 284 -16.77 -11.64 -4.92
CA VAL A 284 -15.43 -11.21 -5.33
C VAL A 284 -14.40 -11.38 -4.22
N PHE A 285 -13.14 -11.27 -4.61
CA PHE A 285 -12.00 -11.08 -3.74
C PHE A 285 -11.22 -9.84 -4.22
N ASP A 286 -11.12 -8.86 -3.33
CA ASP A 286 -10.48 -7.56 -3.54
C ASP A 286 -9.26 -7.34 -2.64
N GLY A 287 -8.97 -8.33 -1.81
CA GLY A 287 -8.01 -8.22 -0.74
C GLY A 287 -6.61 -8.68 -1.13
N ARG A 288 -5.90 -9.20 -0.14
CA ARG A 288 -4.52 -9.66 -0.25
C ARG A 288 -4.40 -11.13 0.12
N ALA A 289 -3.44 -11.80 -0.49
CA ALA A 289 -3.07 -13.17 -0.14
C ALA A 289 -1.57 -13.35 -0.20
N ALA A 290 -1.08 -14.33 0.56
CA ALA A 290 0.29 -14.79 0.50
C ALA A 290 0.36 -16.28 0.19
N GLY A 291 1.38 -16.66 -0.58
CA GLY A 291 1.69 -18.03 -0.91
C GLY A 291 3.17 -18.33 -0.82
N ARG A 292 3.51 -19.59 -0.56
CA ARG A 292 4.88 -20.06 -0.53
C ARG A 292 5.39 -20.25 -1.96
N LEU A 293 6.56 -19.72 -2.28
CA LEU A 293 7.12 -19.83 -3.63
C LEU A 293 7.51 -21.28 -3.99
N SER A 294 7.99 -22.07 -3.03
CA SER A 294 8.51 -23.41 -3.29
C SER A 294 7.47 -24.36 -3.87
N ASP A 295 6.30 -24.47 -3.23
CA ASP A 295 5.25 -25.44 -3.56
C ASP A 295 3.92 -24.80 -4.00
N GLY A 296 3.74 -23.49 -3.79
CA GLY A 296 2.49 -22.79 -4.09
C GLY A 296 1.41 -22.92 -3.00
N GLY A 297 1.76 -23.36 -1.79
CA GLY A 297 0.82 -23.45 -0.66
C GLY A 297 0.35 -22.07 -0.18
N GLN A 298 -0.95 -21.94 0.14
CA GLN A 298 -1.52 -20.69 0.66
C GLN A 298 -1.11 -20.52 2.12
N LEU A 299 -0.50 -19.39 2.45
CA LEU A 299 -0.15 -19.05 3.83
C LEU A 299 -1.33 -18.39 4.52
N TRP A 300 -1.88 -17.38 3.86
CA TRP A 300 -3.08 -16.69 4.31
C TRP A 300 -3.74 -15.98 3.13
N LYS A 301 -5.01 -15.67 3.32
CA LYS A 301 -5.83 -14.84 2.44
C LYS A 301 -6.72 -14.02 3.36
N ASP A 302 -6.72 -12.71 3.17
CA ASP A 302 -7.59 -11.83 3.93
C ASP A 302 -8.98 -11.75 3.29
N THR A 303 -9.84 -10.94 3.91
CA THR A 303 -11.25 -10.81 3.53
C THR A 303 -11.63 -9.37 3.21
N CYS A 304 -10.63 -8.52 2.97
CA CYS A 304 -10.89 -7.11 2.71
C CYS A 304 -11.59 -6.92 1.36
N LEU A 305 -12.63 -6.08 1.38
CA LEU A 305 -13.37 -5.61 0.22
C LEU A 305 -12.85 -4.22 -0.16
N GLY A 306 -12.74 -3.95 -1.47
CA GLY A 306 -12.25 -2.67 -1.98
C GLY A 306 -10.86 -2.77 -2.63
N ALA A 307 -10.88 -3.06 -3.92
CA ALA A 307 -9.77 -3.39 -4.82
C ALA A 307 -8.35 -3.03 -4.34
N THR A 308 -7.51 -4.04 -4.13
CA THR A 308 -6.07 -3.88 -3.84
C THR A 308 -5.27 -3.81 -5.13
N GLN A 309 -4.69 -2.65 -5.42
CA GLN A 309 -3.98 -2.37 -6.67
C GLN A 309 -2.48 -2.60 -6.59
N ALA A 310 -1.88 -2.40 -5.42
CA ALA A 310 -0.45 -2.56 -5.20
C ALA A 310 -0.17 -3.21 -3.84
N VAL A 311 0.82 -4.09 -3.79
CA VAL A 311 1.35 -4.67 -2.56
C VAL A 311 2.88 -4.57 -2.54
N LEU A 312 3.47 -4.38 -1.36
CA LEU A 312 4.90 -4.28 -1.18
C LEU A 312 5.32 -4.81 0.21
N PRO A 313 6.10 -5.91 0.29
CA PRO A 313 6.64 -6.39 1.56
C PRO A 313 7.87 -5.57 1.95
N TYR A 314 7.97 -5.21 3.23
CA TYR A 314 9.14 -4.57 3.82
C TYR A 314 9.20 -4.86 5.32
N LYS A 315 10.32 -5.46 5.78
CA LYS A 315 10.60 -5.75 7.19
C LYS A 315 9.44 -6.43 7.95
N GLY A 316 8.85 -7.47 7.35
CA GLY A 316 7.74 -8.24 7.96
C GLY A 316 6.35 -7.63 7.77
N VAL A 317 6.25 -6.43 7.21
CA VAL A 317 4.99 -5.75 6.93
C VAL A 317 4.68 -5.77 5.44
N LEU A 318 3.44 -6.11 5.07
CA LEU A 318 2.90 -5.94 3.73
C LEU A 318 2.16 -4.61 3.67
N TYR A 319 2.74 -3.63 2.97
CA TYR A 319 2.08 -2.37 2.63
C TYR A 319 1.22 -2.57 1.40
N SER A 320 0.05 -1.94 1.35
CA SER A 320 -0.82 -2.01 0.19
C SER A 320 -1.44 -0.67 -0.17
N GLY A 321 -1.51 -0.43 -1.48
CA GLY A 321 -2.38 0.57 -2.08
C GLY A 321 -3.67 -0.10 -2.50
N SER A 322 -4.77 0.34 -1.90
CA SER A 322 -6.10 -0.25 -2.04
C SER A 322 -7.15 0.85 -2.04
N HIS A 323 -8.39 0.42 -1.92
CA HIS A 323 -9.53 1.27 -1.66
C HIS A 323 -10.47 0.51 -0.72
N ALA A 324 -9.90 -0.02 0.37
CA ALA A 324 -10.56 -0.98 1.22
C ALA A 324 -11.67 -0.30 2.01
N HIS A 325 -12.88 -0.84 2.01
CA HIS A 325 -14.01 -0.30 2.77
C HIS A 325 -14.56 -1.27 3.82
N ASP A 326 -14.28 -2.57 3.70
CA ASP A 326 -14.66 -3.55 4.73
C ASP A 326 -13.54 -4.59 4.89
N CYS A 327 -12.95 -4.66 6.08
CA CYS A 327 -11.95 -5.63 6.50
C CYS A 327 -12.39 -6.37 7.78
N SER A 328 -13.68 -6.39 8.11
CA SER A 328 -14.21 -6.82 9.41
C SER A 328 -13.87 -8.26 9.80
N ASN A 329 -13.68 -9.14 8.82
CA ASN A 329 -13.31 -10.54 9.03
C ASN A 329 -11.79 -10.79 9.01
N THR A 330 -10.98 -9.73 8.90
CA THR A 330 -9.53 -9.79 9.00
C THR A 330 -9.10 -9.30 10.39
N PRO A 331 -8.21 -10.01 11.11
CA PRO A 331 -7.76 -9.57 12.43
C PRO A 331 -7.24 -8.13 12.39
N GLY A 332 -7.71 -7.31 13.33
CA GLY A 332 -7.37 -5.90 13.40
C GLY A 332 -8.00 -5.01 12.32
N GLY A 333 -8.93 -5.52 11.51
CA GLY A 333 -9.64 -4.76 10.47
C GLY A 333 -10.83 -3.94 10.98
N PHE A 334 -11.51 -3.31 10.03
CA PHE A 334 -12.61 -2.36 10.22
C PHE A 334 -13.85 -2.78 9.42
N THR A 335 -15.04 -2.40 9.89
CA THR A 335 -16.31 -2.60 9.17
C THR A 335 -16.53 -1.49 8.15
N ASP A 336 -17.45 -1.72 7.20
CA ASP A 336 -17.94 -0.67 6.32
C ASP A 336 -18.66 0.42 7.12
N ILE A 337 -18.05 1.61 7.18
CA ILE A 337 -18.61 2.81 7.81
C ILE A 337 -18.81 3.94 6.78
N GLY A 338 -18.88 3.61 5.49
CA GLY A 338 -19.06 4.58 4.40
C GLY A 338 -17.81 5.40 4.07
N ASN A 339 -16.63 4.93 4.49
CA ASN A 339 -15.34 5.48 4.07
C ASN A 339 -14.46 4.38 3.43
N ARG A 340 -13.52 4.81 2.60
CA ARG A 340 -12.54 3.95 1.93
C ARG A 340 -11.16 4.29 2.48
N GLN A 341 -10.38 3.25 2.77
CA GLN A 341 -9.03 3.32 3.29
C GLN A 341 -8.05 2.92 2.18
N HIS A 342 -7.17 3.84 1.82
CA HIS A 342 -6.36 3.70 0.62
C HIS A 342 -4.98 3.09 0.87
N PHE A 343 -4.42 3.34 2.04
CA PHE A 343 -3.21 2.66 2.49
C PHE A 343 -3.49 1.80 3.70
N LEU A 344 -2.91 0.61 3.68
CA LEU A 344 -2.98 -0.36 4.78
C LEU A 344 -1.62 -1.03 4.96
N ALA A 345 -1.33 -1.39 6.19
CA ALA A 345 -0.24 -2.28 6.57
C ALA A 345 -0.81 -3.57 7.17
N GLN A 346 -0.20 -4.70 6.82
CA GLN A 346 -0.63 -6.01 7.29
C GLN A 346 0.58 -6.86 7.68
N SER A 347 0.50 -7.61 8.78
CA SER A 347 1.54 -8.59 9.12
C SER A 347 1.63 -9.65 8.04
N ILE A 348 2.84 -9.89 7.55
CA ILE A 348 3.12 -10.97 6.61
C ILE A 348 2.97 -12.34 7.28
N SER A 349 3.09 -12.41 8.61
CA SER A 349 3.04 -13.69 9.33
C SER A 349 1.62 -14.25 9.46
N ASP A 350 0.64 -13.39 9.73
CA ASP A 350 -0.68 -13.83 10.20
C ASP A 350 -1.87 -13.05 9.65
N LYS A 351 -1.65 -12.17 8.65
CA LYS A 351 -2.62 -11.25 8.01
C LYS A 351 -3.28 -10.21 8.93
N THR A 352 -2.78 -9.97 10.14
CA THR A 352 -3.33 -8.92 11.01
C THR A 352 -3.10 -7.53 10.41
N ILE A 353 -4.16 -6.72 10.28
CA ILE A 353 -4.04 -5.31 9.91
C ILE A 353 -3.37 -4.56 11.06
N LEU A 354 -2.26 -3.89 10.75
CA LEU A 354 -1.43 -3.18 11.70
C LEU A 354 -1.86 -1.71 11.82
N PRO A 355 -1.54 -1.03 12.94
CA PRO A 355 -1.69 0.41 13.07
C PRO A 355 -0.81 1.16 12.05
N TRP A 356 -1.42 1.53 10.92
CA TRP A 356 -0.86 2.42 9.90
C TRP A 356 -1.95 2.74 8.86
N PHE A 357 -2.48 3.96 8.96
CA PHE A 357 -3.62 4.45 8.19
C PHE A 357 -3.41 5.88 7.69
N PRO A 358 -2.27 6.19 7.03
CA PRO A 358 -2.27 7.32 6.13
C PRO A 358 -3.33 7.06 5.06
N ASP A 359 -3.89 8.12 4.51
CA ASP A 359 -5.00 7.97 3.59
C ASP A 359 -4.91 8.93 2.42
N THR A 360 -5.54 8.54 1.33
CA THR A 360 -5.74 9.39 0.15
C THR A 360 -7.22 9.50 -0.15
N ASN A 361 -7.58 10.18 -1.23
CA ASN A 361 -8.90 10.07 -1.81
C ASN A 361 -8.91 9.14 -3.04
N ASP A 362 -10.11 8.88 -3.56
CA ASP A 362 -10.35 8.04 -4.74
C ASP A 362 -9.61 8.54 -6.00
N GLY A 363 -9.39 9.87 -6.11
CA GLY A 363 -8.64 10.46 -7.21
C GLY A 363 -9.46 10.78 -8.48
N ILE A 364 -8.76 10.95 -9.60
CA ILE A 364 -9.29 11.55 -10.84
C ILE A 364 -9.64 10.56 -11.98
N GLY A 365 -9.29 9.29 -11.86
CA GLY A 365 -9.41 8.27 -12.91
C GLY A 365 -10.47 7.21 -12.60
N GLU A 366 -10.03 5.98 -12.32
CA GLU A 366 -10.93 4.86 -11.99
C GLU A 366 -11.36 4.86 -10.50
N GLN A 367 -11.02 5.92 -9.76
CA GLN A 367 -11.49 6.19 -8.40
C GLN A 367 -11.02 5.16 -7.35
N ILE A 368 -9.76 4.73 -7.43
CA ILE A 368 -9.15 3.76 -6.51
C ILE A 368 -8.01 4.37 -5.67
N GLY A 369 -7.53 5.58 -5.98
CA GLY A 369 -6.44 6.24 -5.26
C GLY A 369 -5.04 5.70 -5.62
N PRO A 370 -4.31 5.00 -4.73
CA PRO A 370 -2.95 4.52 -5.00
C PRO A 370 -2.91 3.33 -5.96
N ARG A 371 -1.90 3.32 -6.85
CA ARG A 371 -1.74 2.33 -7.94
C ARG A 371 -0.37 1.66 -7.98
N ALA A 372 0.66 2.32 -7.48
CA ALA A 372 2.02 1.81 -7.48
C ALA A 372 2.70 2.10 -6.15
N LEU A 373 3.50 1.15 -5.68
CA LEU A 373 4.35 1.29 -4.50
C LEU A 373 5.78 0.89 -4.87
N THR A 374 6.76 1.60 -4.34
CA THR A 374 8.17 1.17 -4.38
C THR A 374 8.87 1.57 -3.08
N MET A 375 9.81 0.74 -2.62
CA MET A 375 10.61 1.03 -1.44
C MET A 375 12.01 1.43 -1.91
N ALA A 376 12.45 2.61 -1.48
CA ALA A 376 13.70 3.20 -1.91
C ALA A 376 14.43 3.76 -0.69
N ASP A 377 15.56 3.15 -0.32
CA ASP A 377 16.39 3.58 0.82
C ASP A 377 15.62 3.78 2.15
N GLY A 378 14.65 2.91 2.42
CA GLY A 378 13.80 2.97 3.62
C GLY A 378 12.67 4.01 3.56
N VAL A 379 12.40 4.57 2.38
CA VAL A 379 11.27 5.43 2.08
C VAL A 379 10.29 4.67 1.19
N LEU A 380 9.05 4.53 1.63
CA LEU A 380 7.95 4.05 0.80
C LEU A 380 7.50 5.19 -0.10
N TRP A 381 7.63 5.01 -1.39
CA TRP A 381 7.04 5.87 -2.41
C TRP A 381 5.72 5.26 -2.87
N ALA A 382 4.68 6.10 -2.93
CA ALA A 382 3.36 5.71 -3.40
C ALA A 382 2.91 6.66 -4.51
N GLY A 383 2.44 6.08 -5.61
CA GLY A 383 1.93 6.81 -6.76
C GLY A 383 0.53 6.33 -7.14
N GLY A 384 -0.29 7.22 -7.69
CA GLY A 384 -1.64 6.87 -8.09
C GLY A 384 -2.39 8.01 -8.75
N GLU A 385 -3.71 7.98 -8.62
CA GLU A 385 -4.64 8.98 -9.16
C GLU A 385 -5.17 9.96 -8.10
N PHE A 386 -4.77 9.78 -6.84
CA PHE A 386 -5.22 10.61 -5.72
C PHE A 386 -4.82 12.09 -5.88
N THR A 387 -5.59 12.97 -5.25
CA THR A 387 -5.37 14.42 -5.20
C THR A 387 -5.17 14.95 -3.78
N VAL A 388 -5.33 14.09 -2.78
CA VAL A 388 -5.23 14.41 -1.36
C VAL A 388 -4.44 13.32 -0.66
N VAL A 389 -3.64 13.69 0.33
CA VAL A 389 -2.99 12.79 1.28
C VAL A 389 -3.18 13.36 2.68
N ASN A 390 -3.69 12.55 3.61
CA ASN A 390 -4.01 12.95 4.99
C ASN A 390 -4.73 14.31 5.06
N ASP A 391 -5.83 14.44 4.30
CA ASP A 391 -6.70 15.62 4.26
C ASP A 391 -6.05 16.89 3.64
N ALA A 392 -4.79 16.83 3.20
CA ALA A 392 -4.09 17.94 2.54
C ALA A 392 -3.94 17.71 1.02
N PRO A 393 -3.99 18.78 0.18
CA PRO A 393 -3.74 18.66 -1.24
C PRO A 393 -2.36 18.08 -1.56
N GLN A 394 -2.34 16.93 -2.23
CA GLN A 394 -1.13 16.26 -2.70
C GLN A 394 -1.53 15.30 -3.82
N GLN A 395 -1.12 15.59 -5.05
CA GLN A 395 -1.57 14.84 -6.22
C GLN A 395 -0.54 13.83 -6.74
N GLY A 396 -1.03 12.61 -6.95
CA GLY A 396 -0.42 11.57 -7.77
C GLY A 396 0.84 10.91 -7.22
N LEU A 397 1.53 11.52 -6.26
CA LEU A 397 2.75 10.99 -5.65
C LEU A 397 2.85 11.40 -4.19
N THR A 398 3.25 10.49 -3.30
CA THR A 398 3.51 10.75 -1.87
C THR A 398 4.55 9.78 -1.33
N ARG A 399 5.07 10.04 -0.13
CA ARG A 399 6.14 9.25 0.48
C ARG A 399 6.00 9.15 1.99
N PHE A 400 6.39 8.01 2.55
CA PHE A 400 6.37 7.73 3.99
C PHE A 400 7.69 7.06 4.41
N THR A 401 8.09 7.25 5.66
CA THR A 401 9.32 6.66 6.21
C THR A 401 9.15 6.32 7.68
N ALA A 402 10.12 5.63 8.29
CA ALA A 402 10.04 5.22 9.69
C ALA A 402 10.34 6.36 10.69
N ALA A 403 10.98 7.45 10.24
CA ALA A 403 11.29 8.61 11.08
C ALA A 403 11.63 9.85 10.22
N PRO A 404 11.42 11.08 10.73
CA PRO A 404 10.82 11.39 12.02
C PRO A 404 9.32 11.11 12.03
N ASP A 405 8.83 10.76 13.21
CA ASP A 405 7.41 10.73 13.56
C ASP A 405 7.06 12.08 14.21
N THR A 406 6.07 12.75 13.64
CA THR A 406 5.63 14.11 13.98
C THR A 406 4.11 14.22 14.15
N GLY A 407 3.37 13.18 13.80
CA GLY A 407 1.92 13.08 13.97
C GLY A 407 1.58 12.98 15.44
N ALA A 408 0.89 13.98 15.98
CA ALA A 408 0.42 13.92 17.36
C ALA A 408 -0.99 13.30 17.42
N PRO A 409 -1.30 12.52 18.48
CA PRO A 409 -2.62 11.93 18.64
C PRO A 409 -3.68 13.03 18.76
N GLN A 410 -4.91 12.71 18.34
CA GLN A 410 -6.04 13.64 18.46
C GLN A 410 -6.19 14.14 19.90
N VAL A 411 -6.39 15.45 20.10
CA VAL A 411 -6.72 16.00 21.42
C VAL A 411 -8.08 15.45 21.88
N PRO A 412 -8.17 14.73 23.02
CA PRO A 412 -9.43 14.21 23.52
C PRO A 412 -10.29 15.36 24.07
N LEU A 413 -11.62 15.21 24.04
CA LEU A 413 -12.54 16.12 24.71
C LEU A 413 -12.88 15.59 26.11
N LEU A 414 -12.35 16.25 27.14
CA LEU A 414 -12.54 15.89 28.54
C LEU A 414 -13.83 16.49 29.09
N SER A 415 -14.54 15.69 29.88
CA SER A 415 -15.67 16.13 30.71
C SER A 415 -15.52 15.55 32.12
N GLY A 416 -16.15 16.17 33.10
CA GLY A 416 -16.10 15.70 34.48
C GLY A 416 -17.39 16.02 35.25
N ALA A 417 -17.80 15.11 36.12
CA ALA A 417 -18.97 15.27 36.97
C ALA A 417 -18.75 14.58 38.32
N SER A 418 -19.51 14.97 39.34
CA SER A 418 -19.52 14.30 40.64
C SER A 418 -20.93 13.78 40.97
N GLY A 419 -21.12 12.46 40.83
CA GLY A 419 -22.38 11.79 41.14
C GLY A 419 -22.50 11.35 42.61
N SER A 420 -21.37 11.08 43.25
CA SER A 420 -21.27 10.49 44.59
C SER A 420 -20.35 11.29 45.49
N ARG A 421 -20.60 11.22 46.80
CA ARG A 421 -19.83 11.93 47.82
C ARG A 421 -18.32 11.68 47.67
N GLY A 422 -17.54 12.76 47.53
CA GLY A 422 -16.07 12.68 47.41
C GLY A 422 -15.55 11.97 46.15
N LYS A 423 -16.36 11.84 45.09
CA LYS A 423 -15.97 11.17 43.84
C LYS A 423 -16.16 12.08 42.64
N ILE A 424 -15.11 12.30 41.86
CA ILE A 424 -15.17 13.01 40.59
C ILE A 424 -14.88 12.01 39.47
N THR A 425 -15.82 11.82 38.57
CA THR A 425 -15.67 10.94 37.39
C THR A 425 -15.41 11.79 36.16
N LEU A 426 -14.26 11.58 35.55
CA LEU A 426 -13.86 12.11 34.25
C LEU A 426 -14.28 11.15 33.14
N ASN A 427 -14.76 11.69 32.03
CA ASN A 427 -15.13 10.91 30.84
C ASN A 427 -14.61 11.59 29.58
N TRP A 428 -14.15 10.78 28.62
CA TRP A 428 -13.74 11.23 27.29
C TRP A 428 -13.93 10.10 26.26
N LYS A 429 -13.92 10.46 24.98
CA LYS A 429 -13.78 9.48 23.89
C LYS A 429 -12.29 9.23 23.66
N ALA A 430 -11.87 7.97 23.52
CA ALA A 430 -10.50 7.66 23.16
C ALA A 430 -10.08 8.46 21.90
N SER A 431 -8.87 9.00 21.90
CA SER A 431 -8.23 9.67 20.79
C SER A 431 -7.83 8.68 19.69
N TRP A 432 -7.44 9.19 18.54
CA TRP A 432 -6.95 8.40 17.42
C TRP A 432 -5.63 8.99 16.96
N ASP A 433 -4.76 8.11 16.49
CA ASP A 433 -3.51 8.41 15.82
C ASP A 433 -3.39 7.53 14.56
N ARG A 434 -2.82 8.05 13.47
CA ARG A 434 -2.86 7.36 12.17
C ARG A 434 -1.94 6.14 12.13
N ASP A 435 -0.91 6.09 12.95
CA ASP A 435 0.15 5.09 12.93
C ASP A 435 0.37 4.43 14.29
N ASP A 436 -0.28 4.93 15.34
CA ASP A 436 -0.25 4.32 16.67
C ASP A 436 -1.58 3.70 17.10
N GLY A 437 -1.54 2.40 17.38
CA GLY A 437 -2.72 1.64 17.80
C GLY A 437 -3.02 1.79 19.29
N VAL A 438 -2.01 1.97 20.14
CA VAL A 438 -2.16 2.05 21.60
C VAL A 438 -1.68 3.41 22.09
N LEU A 439 -2.59 4.17 22.69
CA LEU A 439 -2.31 5.53 23.16
C LEU A 439 -2.31 5.61 24.68
N THR A 440 -1.44 6.46 25.23
CA THR A 440 -1.30 6.71 26.66
C THR A 440 -1.93 8.06 27.03
N TYR A 441 -2.89 8.05 27.95
CA TYR A 441 -3.62 9.22 28.43
C TYR A 441 -3.04 9.65 29.76
N LYS A 442 -2.42 10.82 29.85
CA LYS A 442 -1.90 11.39 31.10
C LYS A 442 -2.93 12.35 31.68
N ILE A 443 -3.39 12.06 32.89
CA ILE A 443 -4.40 12.83 33.61
C ILE A 443 -3.71 13.68 34.68
N TYR A 444 -4.12 14.94 34.77
CA TYR A 444 -3.57 15.91 35.71
C TYR A 444 -4.68 16.46 36.60
N ARG A 445 -4.35 16.72 37.87
CA ARG A 445 -5.20 17.41 38.85
C ARG A 445 -4.46 18.63 39.38
N ASP A 446 -5.11 19.78 39.32
CA ASP A 446 -4.60 21.08 39.79
C ASP A 446 -3.27 21.53 39.17
N GLY A 447 -2.86 20.88 38.08
CA GLY A 447 -1.60 21.11 37.36
C GLY A 447 -0.57 20.00 37.57
N GLU A 448 -0.79 19.09 38.51
CA GLU A 448 0.11 17.99 38.84
C GLU A 448 -0.33 16.68 38.16
N TYR A 449 0.65 15.87 37.78
CA TYR A 449 0.38 14.54 37.22
C TYR A 449 -0.30 13.65 38.25
N LEU A 450 -1.44 13.05 37.87
CA LEU A 450 -2.22 12.19 38.73
C LEU A 450 -2.01 10.71 38.39
N THR A 451 -2.24 10.34 37.12
CA THR A 451 -2.15 8.96 36.65
C THR A 451 -2.11 8.88 35.12
N SER A 452 -1.92 7.67 34.59
CA SER A 452 -2.07 7.38 33.17
C SER A 452 -2.87 6.12 32.89
N LEU A 453 -3.51 6.07 31.72
CA LEU A 453 -4.23 4.91 31.21
C LEU A 453 -3.76 4.61 29.78
N ASN A 454 -3.66 3.33 29.42
CA ASN A 454 -3.38 2.91 28.05
C ASN A 454 -4.66 2.39 27.40
N GLN A 455 -4.83 2.65 26.11
CA GLN A 455 -5.99 2.19 25.36
C GLN A 455 -5.63 1.93 23.90
N ASP A 456 -5.95 0.73 23.40
CA ASP A 456 -6.01 0.50 21.94
C ASP A 456 -7.18 1.32 21.39
N SER A 457 -6.90 2.17 20.41
CA SER A 457 -7.89 3.05 19.82
C SER A 457 -7.63 3.23 18.35
N ARG A 458 -8.64 2.94 17.53
CA ARG A 458 -8.55 3.01 16.07
C ARG A 458 -9.59 3.96 15.49
N TYR A 459 -9.41 4.51 14.29
CA TYR A 459 -10.36 5.52 13.76
C TYR A 459 -11.81 5.00 13.75
N TRP A 460 -12.01 3.71 13.49
CA TRP A 460 -13.31 3.04 13.47
C TRP A 460 -13.73 2.47 14.84
N ASN A 461 -12.81 2.33 15.79
CA ASN A 461 -13.07 1.79 17.11
C ASN A 461 -12.39 2.63 18.19
N ARG A 462 -13.10 3.66 18.65
CA ARG A 462 -12.66 4.57 19.71
C ARG A 462 -13.48 4.30 20.97
N PRO A 463 -12.96 3.58 21.98
CA PRO A 463 -13.74 3.28 23.19
C PRO A 463 -14.12 4.54 23.98
N ASN A 464 -15.22 4.49 24.73
CA ASN A 464 -15.51 5.50 25.74
C ASN A 464 -14.62 5.23 26.95
N MET A 465 -13.94 6.25 27.45
CA MET A 465 -12.99 6.18 28.53
C MET A 465 -13.54 6.87 29.77
N SER A 466 -13.20 6.36 30.96
CA SER A 466 -13.51 7.02 32.22
C SER A 466 -12.41 6.82 33.25
N PHE A 467 -12.32 7.77 34.18
CA PHE A 467 -11.45 7.69 35.36
C PHE A 467 -12.17 8.34 36.54
N THR A 468 -12.14 7.71 37.72
CA THR A 468 -12.76 8.28 38.93
C THR A 468 -11.71 8.61 39.97
N ASP A 469 -11.60 9.89 40.29
CA ASP A 469 -10.78 10.41 41.37
C ASP A 469 -11.56 10.45 42.69
N THR A 470 -10.85 10.22 43.80
CA THR A 470 -11.41 10.30 45.16
C THR A 470 -10.79 11.47 45.87
N VAL A 471 -11.63 12.43 46.26
CA VAL A 471 -11.20 13.71 46.83
C VAL A 471 -12.07 14.06 48.04
N GLU A 472 -11.68 15.10 48.77
CA GLU A 472 -12.48 15.62 49.87
C GLU A 472 -13.87 16.05 49.37
N PRO A 473 -14.97 15.61 50.01
CA PRO A 473 -16.32 16.07 49.67
C PRO A 473 -16.41 17.60 49.74
N GLY A 474 -16.97 18.22 48.69
CA GLY A 474 -17.10 19.68 48.59
C GLY A 474 -15.89 20.39 48.01
N ALA A 475 -14.73 19.73 47.91
CA ALA A 475 -13.55 20.32 47.27
C ALA A 475 -13.78 20.49 45.76
N GLN A 476 -13.31 21.61 45.23
CA GLN A 476 -13.25 21.86 43.79
C GLN A 476 -11.83 21.62 43.29
N HIS A 477 -11.71 20.87 42.20
CA HIS A 477 -10.45 20.59 41.53
C HIS A 477 -10.56 20.94 40.05
N ARG A 478 -9.42 21.25 39.42
CA ARG A 478 -9.32 21.32 37.96
C ARG A 478 -8.61 20.10 37.39
N TYR A 479 -9.12 19.57 36.30
CA TYR A 479 -8.54 18.43 35.60
C TYR A 479 -8.16 18.80 34.18
N SER A 480 -7.08 18.20 33.69
CA SER A 480 -6.70 18.25 32.28
C SER A 480 -6.12 16.92 31.84
N ILE A 481 -6.17 16.68 30.54
CA ILE A 481 -5.69 15.44 29.93
C ILE A 481 -4.84 15.75 28.70
N GLU A 482 -3.79 14.96 28.47
CA GLU A 482 -3.05 14.93 27.21
C GLU A 482 -2.81 13.47 26.82
N VAL A 483 -2.57 13.22 25.54
CA VAL A 483 -2.42 11.89 24.97
C VAL A 483 -1.08 11.79 24.27
N THR A 484 -0.41 10.65 24.37
CA THR A 484 0.88 10.41 23.73
C THR A 484 0.92 9.00 23.14
N ASP A 485 1.51 8.88 21.97
CA ASP A 485 1.92 7.62 21.33
C ASP A 485 3.28 7.11 21.85
N GLY A 486 4.02 7.94 22.60
CA GLY A 486 5.37 7.66 23.10
C GLY A 486 6.44 8.55 22.48
N THR A 487 6.20 9.10 21.29
CA THR A 487 7.04 10.06 20.56
C THR A 487 6.45 11.46 20.65
N ASN A 488 5.19 11.62 20.25
CA ASN A 488 4.47 12.88 20.20
C ASN A 488 3.47 13.00 21.35
N VAL A 489 3.08 14.24 21.64
CA VAL A 489 2.08 14.55 22.67
C VAL A 489 1.03 15.45 22.06
N SER A 490 -0.23 15.09 22.24
CA SER A 490 -1.36 15.93 21.86
C SER A 490 -1.30 17.29 22.57
N GLY A 491 -2.00 18.28 22.03
CA GLY A 491 -2.39 19.43 22.85
C GLY A 491 -3.13 18.98 24.13
N ARG A 492 -2.96 19.74 25.22
CA ARG A 492 -3.64 19.46 26.50
C ARG A 492 -5.07 19.96 26.45
N ASN A 493 -6.04 19.10 26.80
CA ASN A 493 -7.45 19.47 26.91
C ASN A 493 -7.84 19.76 28.37
N GLY A 494 -8.59 20.85 28.57
CA GLY A 494 -8.94 21.41 29.88
C GLY A 494 -8.40 22.83 30.07
N PRO A 495 -8.50 23.40 31.29
CA PRO A 495 -9.00 22.76 32.51
C PRO A 495 -10.52 22.56 32.53
N VAL A 496 -10.97 21.43 33.07
CA VAL A 496 -12.35 21.17 33.49
C VAL A 496 -12.42 21.28 35.01
N TYR A 497 -13.25 22.20 35.52
CA TYR A 497 -13.44 22.39 36.96
C TYR A 497 -14.61 21.55 37.45
N VAL A 498 -14.41 20.75 38.50
CA VAL A 498 -15.46 19.91 39.08
C VAL A 498 -15.41 20.02 40.59
N THR A 499 -16.57 20.26 41.20
CA THR A 499 -16.74 20.22 42.65
C THR A 499 -17.25 18.85 43.06
N ALA A 500 -16.57 18.19 43.99
CA ALA A 500 -16.98 16.91 44.53
C ALA A 500 -18.28 17.07 45.35
N ARG A 501 -19.22 16.16 45.16
CA ARG A 501 -20.46 16.13 45.93
C ARG A 501 -20.15 15.95 47.41
N ASN A 502 -20.89 16.69 48.24
CA ASN A 502 -20.80 16.65 49.70
C ASN A 502 -21.37 15.38 50.32
#